data_AF-A0A7V5BEI4-F1
#
_entry.id   AF-A0A7V5BEI4-F1
#
_cell.length_a   1.000
_cell.length_b   1.000
_cell.length_c   1.000
_cell.angle_alpha   90.00
_cell.angle_beta   90.00
_cell.angle_gamma   90.00
#
_symmetry.space_group_name_H-M   'P 1'
#
loop_
_entity.id
_entity.type
_entity.pdbx_description
1 polymer ?
#
loop_
_entity_poly.entity_id
_entity_poly.type
_entity_poly.pdbx_seq_one_letter_code
_entity_poly.pdbx_strand_id
1 'polypeptide(L)'
;MKKILTYSLLLVVLAVAGVFFFVFYPRTPIITGFSAHSVCSCHFVAGRDQASIEQNDNDIDIISKAKNVIDEEGLSVTSSIFGLRKRKAVYRQGLGCVLLGLDGARPVSLDAPPRRRLSDTLYWPYGKKENFVKNEQVQSVIDGAFDHGTEKVKNTRAVIVVQHGKIIA
;
A
#
# COMPACT_ATOMS: atom_id res chain seq x y z
N MET A 1 43.67 16.68 25.90
CA MET A 1 42.23 16.46 26.14
C MET A 1 41.38 16.75 24.90
N LYS A 2 41.42 17.96 24.31
CA LYS A 2 40.62 18.29 23.10
C LYS A 2 40.82 17.32 21.92
N LYS A 3 42.06 16.98 21.57
CA LYS A 3 42.37 16.06 20.46
C LYS A 3 41.80 14.64 20.66
N ILE A 4 41.87 14.10 21.87
CA ILE A 4 41.33 12.76 22.20
C ILE A 4 39.81 12.76 22.08
N LEU A 5 39.14 13.83 22.56
CA LEU A 5 37.70 13.99 22.40
C LEU A 5 37.30 14.09 20.92
N THR A 6 38.07 14.83 20.11
CA THR A 6 37.83 14.94 18.66
C THR A 6 37.97 13.59 17.95
N TYR A 7 39.03 12.81 18.23
CA TYR A 7 39.20 11.48 17.63
C TYR A 7 38.14 10.48 18.08
N SER A 8 37.74 10.53 19.36
CA SER A 8 36.64 9.70 19.87
C SER A 8 35.32 10.03 19.16
N LEU A 9 35.01 11.31 18.98
CA LEU A 9 33.80 11.74 18.27
C LEU A 9 33.83 11.29 16.80
N LEU A 10 34.99 11.43 16.14
CA LEU A 10 35.17 10.99 14.75
C LEU A 10 34.92 9.49 14.61
N LEU A 11 35.44 8.67 15.53
CA LEU A 11 35.26 7.23 15.53
C LEU A 11 33.78 6.84 15.71
N VAL A 12 33.06 7.52 16.59
CA VAL A 12 31.61 7.31 16.76
C VAL A 12 30.85 7.68 15.49
N VAL A 13 31.15 8.82 14.87
CA VAL A 13 30.51 9.23 13.61
C VAL A 13 30.76 8.20 12.50
N LEU A 14 31.99 7.70 12.38
CA LEU A 14 32.34 6.66 11.41
C LEU A 14 31.60 5.34 11.68
N ALA A 15 31.48 4.93 12.94
CA ALA A 15 30.73 3.74 13.32
C ALA A 15 29.24 3.87 12.95
N VAL A 16 28.61 5.01 13.27
CA VAL A 16 27.21 5.29 12.91
C VAL A 16 27.01 5.34 11.40
N ALA A 17 27.92 5.99 10.66
CA ALA A 17 27.88 6.03 9.21
C ALA A 17 28.03 4.63 8.60
N GLY A 18 28.91 3.80 9.17
CA GLY A 18 29.08 2.40 8.78
C GLY A 18 27.78 1.61 8.97
N VAL A 19 27.16 1.66 10.14
CA VAL A 19 25.88 0.99 10.40
C VAL A 19 24.79 1.47 9.43
N PHE A 20 24.69 2.78 9.20
CA PHE A 20 23.74 3.34 8.25
C PHE A 20 23.95 2.78 6.83
N PHE A 21 25.20 2.79 6.35
CA PHE A 21 25.53 2.39 4.99
C PHE A 21 25.39 0.87 4.76
N PHE A 22 25.76 0.04 5.74
CA PHE A 22 25.71 -1.40 5.59
C PHE A 22 24.36 -2.03 5.96
N VAL A 23 23.59 -1.40 6.86
CA VAL A 23 22.31 -1.98 7.35
C VAL A 23 21.09 -1.27 6.77
N PHE A 24 21.05 0.06 6.80
CA PHE A 24 19.85 0.82 6.43
C PHE A 24 19.79 1.12 4.93
N TYR A 25 20.89 1.56 4.34
CA TYR A 25 20.94 1.97 2.95
C TYR A 25 20.49 0.88 1.96
N PRO A 26 20.84 -0.41 2.11
CA PRO A 26 20.37 -1.47 1.21
C PRO A 26 18.85 -1.71 1.28
N ARG A 27 18.19 -1.33 2.37
CA ARG A 27 16.74 -1.50 2.58
C ARG A 27 15.93 -0.38 1.94
N THR A 28 16.53 0.77 1.68
CA THR A 28 15.85 1.94 1.10
C THR A 28 15.10 1.69 -0.21
N PRO A 29 15.56 0.86 -1.17
CA PRO A 29 14.81 0.58 -2.38
C PRO A 29 13.54 -0.25 -2.14
N ILE A 30 13.53 -1.07 -1.08
CA ILE A 30 12.37 -1.86 -0.66
C ILE A 30 11.30 -0.91 -0.11
N ILE A 31 11.72 0.03 0.74
CA ILE A 31 10.84 1.03 1.36
C ILE A 31 10.14 1.88 0.30
N THR A 32 10.92 2.51 -0.58
CA THR A 32 10.37 3.40 -1.61
C THR A 32 9.68 2.61 -2.71
N GLY A 33 10.16 1.41 -3.04
CA GLY A 33 9.53 0.52 -4.03
C GLY A 33 8.16 0.04 -3.60
N PHE A 34 8.04 -0.47 -2.36
CA PHE A 34 6.77 -0.89 -1.78
C PHE A 34 5.81 0.29 -1.70
N SER A 35 6.23 1.43 -1.14
CA SER A 35 5.38 2.60 -0.97
C SER A 35 4.86 3.14 -2.30
N ALA A 36 5.72 3.26 -3.32
CA ALA A 36 5.31 3.69 -4.66
C ALA A 36 4.26 2.74 -5.27
N HIS A 37 4.48 1.43 -5.16
CA HIS A 37 3.56 0.44 -5.73
C HIS A 37 2.22 0.39 -4.98
N SER A 38 2.26 0.39 -3.65
CA SER A 38 1.09 0.40 -2.77
C SER A 38 0.20 1.62 -3.06
N VAL A 39 0.78 2.83 -3.05
CA VAL A 39 0.03 4.06 -3.36
C VAL A 39 -0.51 4.05 -4.78
N CYS A 40 0.30 3.62 -5.78
CA CYS A 40 -0.19 3.49 -7.16
C CYS A 40 -1.42 2.58 -7.24
N SER A 41 -1.35 1.38 -6.65
CA SER A 41 -2.42 0.40 -6.77
C SER A 41 -3.66 0.87 -6.02
N CYS A 42 -3.53 1.33 -4.78
CA CYS A 42 -4.69 1.77 -4.01
C CYS A 42 -5.33 3.02 -4.62
N HIS A 43 -4.55 3.92 -5.21
CA HIS A 43 -5.09 5.11 -5.83
C HIS A 43 -5.73 4.83 -7.20
N PHE A 44 -4.98 4.31 -8.17
CA PHE A 44 -5.47 4.15 -9.55
C PHE A 44 -6.37 2.93 -9.76
N VAL A 45 -6.21 1.87 -8.97
CA VAL A 45 -7.05 0.66 -9.07
C VAL A 45 -8.24 0.74 -8.13
N ALA A 46 -8.01 1.11 -6.86
CA ALA A 46 -9.06 1.13 -5.84
C ALA A 46 -9.71 2.52 -5.63
N GLY A 47 -9.23 3.58 -6.28
CA GLY A 47 -9.83 4.92 -6.22
C GLY A 47 -9.68 5.60 -4.86
N ARG A 48 -8.67 5.23 -4.07
CA ARG A 48 -8.46 5.74 -2.70
C ARG A 48 -7.59 7.00 -2.69
N ASP A 49 -7.83 7.86 -1.71
CA ASP A 49 -7.02 9.05 -1.49
C ASP A 49 -5.63 8.70 -0.90
N GLN A 50 -4.62 9.50 -1.24
CA GLN A 50 -3.24 9.24 -0.81
C GLN A 50 -3.10 9.18 0.72
N ALA A 51 -3.76 10.08 1.44
CA ALA A 51 -3.62 10.17 2.90
C ALA A 51 -4.17 8.92 3.59
N SER A 52 -5.32 8.40 3.16
CA SER A 52 -5.90 7.14 3.64
C SER A 52 -4.96 5.97 3.40
N ILE A 53 -4.28 5.93 2.24
CA ILE A 53 -3.34 4.85 1.93
C ILE A 53 -2.11 4.94 2.83
N GLU A 54 -1.54 6.14 2.98
CA GLU A 54 -0.36 6.37 3.81
C GLU A 54 -0.61 6.05 5.29
N GLN A 55 -1.81 6.33 5.79
CA GLN A 55 -2.19 6.11 7.19
C GLN A 55 -2.63 4.69 7.53
N ASN A 56 -3.03 3.88 6.54
CA ASN A 56 -3.67 2.58 6.78
C ASN A 56 -3.10 1.39 5.99
N ASP A 57 -2.26 1.63 4.98
CA ASP A 57 -1.64 0.56 4.17
C ASP A 57 -0.11 0.68 4.14
N ASN A 58 0.41 1.89 4.37
CA ASN A 58 1.85 2.17 4.48
C ASN A 58 2.24 2.62 5.90
N ASP A 59 1.44 2.34 6.92
CA ASP A 59 1.64 2.77 8.31
C ASP A 59 2.68 1.95 9.08
N ILE A 60 3.37 1.05 8.40
CA ILE A 60 4.54 0.34 8.92
C ILE A 60 5.67 1.34 9.16
N ASP A 61 6.24 1.36 10.37
CA ASP A 61 7.21 2.33 10.91
C ASP A 61 8.29 2.85 9.95
N ILE A 62 8.82 1.98 9.08
CA ILE A 62 9.89 2.35 8.15
C ILE A 62 9.31 2.83 6.81
N ILE A 63 8.15 2.30 6.40
CA ILE A 63 7.46 2.63 5.15
C ILE A 63 6.77 3.99 5.26
N SER A 64 6.20 4.30 6.42
CA SER A 64 5.54 5.59 6.71
C SER A 64 6.46 6.80 6.59
N LYS A 65 7.78 6.58 6.60
CA LYS A 65 8.80 7.63 6.39
C LYS A 65 9.03 7.98 4.92
N ALA A 66 8.45 7.22 4.00
CA ALA A 66 8.54 7.49 2.58
C ALA A 66 7.60 8.64 2.18
N LYS A 67 8.08 9.55 1.34
CA LYS A 67 7.28 10.60 0.72
C LYS A 67 6.82 10.14 -0.66
N ASN A 68 5.52 10.14 -0.89
CA ASN A 68 4.91 9.75 -2.17
C ASN A 68 4.39 10.97 -2.92
N VAL A 69 4.48 10.93 -4.24
CA VAL A 69 3.96 11.94 -5.15
C VAL A 69 3.21 11.23 -6.26
N ILE A 70 1.91 11.50 -6.37
CA ILE A 70 1.05 11.01 -7.43
C ILE A 70 1.13 11.99 -8.61
N ASP A 71 1.27 11.43 -9.80
CA ASP A 71 1.22 12.10 -11.09
C ASP A 71 0.02 11.54 -11.85
N GLU A 72 -1.08 12.30 -11.82
CA GLU A 72 -2.36 11.94 -12.41
C GLU A 72 -2.28 11.85 -13.94
N GLU A 73 -1.58 12.78 -14.58
CA GLU A 73 -1.44 12.81 -16.04
C GLU A 73 -0.56 11.66 -16.54
N GLY A 74 0.55 11.41 -15.85
CA GLY A 74 1.46 10.31 -16.16
C GLY A 74 1.01 8.94 -15.60
N LEU A 75 -0.14 8.89 -14.92
CA LEU A 75 -0.69 7.70 -14.25
C LEU A 75 0.37 6.96 -13.43
N SER A 76 1.08 7.69 -12.58
CA SER A 76 2.26 7.15 -11.90
C SER A 76 2.45 7.67 -10.49
N VAL A 77 3.21 6.94 -9.69
CA VAL A 77 3.57 7.36 -8.33
C VAL A 77 5.07 7.23 -8.14
N THR A 78 5.68 8.29 -7.63
CA THR A 78 7.09 8.29 -7.24
C THR A 78 7.21 8.38 -5.73
N SER A 79 8.00 7.48 -5.14
CA SER A 79 8.30 7.47 -3.72
C SER A 79 9.78 7.68 -3.45
N SER A 80 10.11 8.36 -2.36
CA SER A 80 11.48 8.62 -1.91
C SER A 80 11.56 8.66 -0.39
N ILE A 81 12.72 8.36 0.19
CA ILE A 81 12.96 8.49 1.63
C ILE A 81 14.03 9.54 1.86
N PHE A 82 13.71 10.62 2.58
CA PHE A 82 14.60 11.78 2.77
C PHE A 82 15.20 12.33 1.45
N GLY A 83 14.45 12.25 0.35
CA GLY A 83 14.92 12.67 -0.99
C GLY A 83 15.86 11.66 -1.69
N LEU A 84 16.22 10.56 -1.02
CA LEU A 84 17.08 9.51 -1.54
C LEU A 84 16.27 8.40 -2.22
N ARG A 85 16.95 7.63 -3.08
CA ARG A 85 16.53 6.31 -3.56
C ARG A 85 15.10 6.28 -4.11
N LYS A 86 14.84 7.17 -5.06
CA LYS A 86 13.56 7.30 -5.77
C LYS A 86 13.18 5.99 -6.45
N ARG A 87 11.92 5.58 -6.29
CA ARG A 87 11.32 4.45 -7.01
C ARG A 87 9.98 4.90 -7.58
N LYS A 88 9.66 4.40 -8.77
CA LYS A 88 8.48 4.82 -9.53
C LYS A 88 7.63 3.59 -9.89
N ALA A 89 6.34 3.68 -9.63
CA ALA A 89 5.35 2.74 -10.11
C ALA A 89 4.45 3.43 -11.14
N VAL A 90 4.02 2.69 -12.15
CA VAL A 90 3.16 3.20 -13.23
C VAL A 90 1.90 2.35 -13.28
N TYR A 91 0.76 3.00 -13.32
CA TYR A 91 -0.52 2.37 -13.55
C TYR A 91 -0.72 2.12 -15.04
N ARG A 92 -1.19 0.91 -15.33
CA ARG A 92 -1.52 0.45 -16.67
C ARG A 92 -3.00 0.11 -16.67
N GLN A 93 -3.76 0.88 -17.43
CA GLN A 93 -5.21 0.74 -17.46
C GLN A 93 -5.62 -0.71 -17.77
N GLY A 94 -6.35 -1.34 -16.84
CA GLY A 94 -6.80 -2.73 -16.97
C GLY A 94 -5.75 -3.82 -16.65
N LEU A 95 -4.49 -3.45 -16.37
CA LEU A 95 -3.42 -4.37 -15.97
C LEU A 95 -2.90 -4.09 -14.55
N GLY A 96 -3.30 -2.99 -13.92
CA GLY A 96 -2.89 -2.62 -12.57
C GLY A 96 -1.61 -1.81 -12.54
N CYS A 97 -0.97 -1.73 -11.37
CA CYS A 97 0.29 -1.01 -11.21
C CYS A 97 1.50 -1.93 -11.35
N VAL A 98 2.60 -1.39 -11.86
CA VAL A 98 3.88 -2.09 -11.94
C VAL A 98 5.00 -1.18 -11.46
N LEU A 99 5.90 -1.74 -10.64
CA LEU A 99 7.10 -1.05 -10.19
C LEU A 99 8.15 -1.08 -11.30
N LEU A 100 8.66 0.08 -11.71
CA LEU A 100 9.67 0.18 -12.77
C LEU A 100 11.02 -0.36 -12.29
N GLY A 101 11.85 -0.87 -13.21
CA GLY A 101 13.24 -1.25 -12.93
C GLY A 101 14.09 -0.07 -12.42
N LEU A 102 15.31 -0.34 -11.96
CA LEU A 102 16.24 0.72 -11.52
C LEU A 102 16.74 1.58 -12.69
N ASP A 103 16.76 1.00 -13.88
CA ASP A 103 17.03 1.64 -15.17
C ASP A 103 15.88 2.54 -15.65
N GLY A 104 14.72 2.50 -14.98
CA GLY A 104 13.56 3.31 -15.34
C GLY A 104 12.92 2.89 -16.66
N ALA A 105 13.26 1.70 -17.18
CA ALA A 105 12.68 1.20 -18.41
C ALA A 105 11.16 1.14 -18.30
N ARG A 106 10.48 1.66 -19.33
CA ARG A 106 9.02 1.60 -19.39
C ARG A 106 8.59 0.13 -19.48
N PRO A 107 7.48 -0.26 -18.83
CA PRO A 107 6.97 -1.62 -18.95
C PRO A 107 6.65 -1.91 -20.41
N VAL A 108 6.84 -3.17 -20.83
CA VAL A 108 6.42 -3.62 -22.16
C VAL A 108 4.95 -3.29 -22.37
N SER A 109 4.64 -2.67 -23.50
CA SER A 109 3.25 -2.41 -23.89
C SER A 109 2.54 -3.74 -24.09
N LEU A 110 1.48 -3.96 -23.32
CA LEU A 110 0.60 -5.11 -23.43
C LEU A 110 -0.82 -4.57 -23.47
N ASP A 111 -1.64 -5.18 -24.31
CA ASP A 111 -3.07 -4.88 -24.34
C ASP A 111 -3.73 -5.43 -23.07
N ALA A 112 -4.61 -4.63 -22.49
CA ALA A 112 -5.44 -5.11 -21.39
C ALA A 112 -6.41 -6.19 -21.91
N PRO A 113 -6.61 -7.28 -21.18
CA PRO A 113 -7.57 -8.30 -21.59
C PRO A 113 -8.97 -7.68 -21.71
N PRO A 114 -9.76 -8.08 -22.72
CA PRO A 114 -11.11 -7.55 -22.90
C PRO A 114 -11.96 -7.89 -21.68
N ARG A 115 -12.41 -6.86 -20.95
CA ARG A 115 -13.32 -7.04 -19.82
C ARG A 115 -14.75 -7.16 -20.33
N ARG A 116 -15.25 -8.39 -20.48
CA ARG A 116 -16.66 -8.63 -20.80
C ARG A 116 -17.52 -8.22 -19.60
N ARG A 117 -18.25 -7.12 -19.73
CA ARG A 117 -19.33 -6.79 -18.78
C ARG A 117 -20.50 -7.72 -19.09
N LEU A 118 -20.59 -8.83 -18.37
CA LEU A 118 -21.80 -9.66 -18.40
C LEU A 118 -22.95 -8.83 -17.80
N SER A 119 -24.04 -8.66 -18.55
CA SER A 119 -25.33 -8.35 -17.97
C SER A 119 -25.90 -9.65 -17.46
N ASP A 120 -25.80 -9.87 -16.16
CA ASP A 120 -26.57 -10.91 -15.50
C ASP A 120 -27.71 -10.24 -14.73
N THR A 121 -28.79 -10.99 -14.56
CA THR A 121 -29.95 -10.61 -13.72
C THR A 121 -30.01 -11.48 -12.47
N LEU A 122 -29.00 -12.35 -12.27
CA LEU A 122 -28.94 -13.31 -11.19
C LEU A 122 -28.53 -12.63 -9.90
N TYR A 123 -29.00 -13.17 -8.78
CA TYR A 123 -28.54 -12.72 -7.48
C TYR A 123 -27.11 -13.19 -7.20
N TRP A 124 -26.36 -12.40 -6.44
CA TRP A 124 -25.10 -12.83 -5.83
C TRP A 124 -25.28 -14.19 -5.12
N PRO A 125 -24.33 -15.13 -5.19
CA PRO A 125 -22.99 -15.03 -5.79
C PRO A 125 -22.91 -15.34 -7.29
N TYR A 126 -24.02 -15.77 -7.90
CA TYR A 126 -24.06 -16.17 -9.32
C TYR A 126 -24.26 -15.01 -10.28
N GLY A 127 -24.53 -13.82 -9.74
CA GLY A 127 -24.67 -12.59 -10.49
C GLY A 127 -24.42 -11.35 -9.65
N LYS A 128 -24.78 -10.20 -10.19
CA LYS A 128 -24.54 -8.87 -9.61
C LYS A 128 -25.71 -8.35 -8.80
N LYS A 129 -26.90 -8.93 -8.95
CA LYS A 129 -28.07 -8.43 -8.23
C LYS A 129 -27.89 -8.70 -6.74
N GLU A 130 -27.87 -7.64 -5.93
CA GLU A 130 -27.72 -7.79 -4.50
C GLU A 130 -28.97 -8.43 -3.88
N ASN A 131 -28.76 -9.33 -2.92
CA ASN A 131 -29.81 -9.93 -2.09
C ASN A 131 -29.41 -9.82 -0.63
N PHE A 132 -29.50 -8.59 -0.10
CA PHE A 132 -29.15 -8.29 1.28
C PHE A 132 -30.35 -8.54 2.20
N VAL A 133 -30.17 -9.36 3.23
CA VAL A 133 -31.17 -9.64 4.25
C VAL A 133 -30.55 -9.45 5.63
N LYS A 134 -30.73 -8.26 6.21
CA LYS A 134 -30.15 -7.91 7.52
C LYS A 134 -30.50 -8.98 8.56
N ASN A 135 -29.48 -9.56 9.18
CA ASN A 135 -29.62 -10.45 10.33
C ASN A 135 -28.97 -9.79 11.56
N GLU A 136 -29.76 -9.48 12.57
CA GLU A 136 -29.26 -8.81 13.78
C GLU A 136 -28.54 -9.78 14.73
N GLN A 137 -28.75 -11.10 14.58
CA GLN A 137 -28.12 -12.12 15.43
C GLN A 137 -26.60 -12.19 15.23
N VAL A 138 -26.08 -11.72 14.10
CA VAL A 138 -24.64 -11.76 13.79
C VAL A 138 -23.90 -10.49 14.18
N GLN A 139 -24.59 -9.46 14.69
CA GLN A 139 -23.96 -8.17 15.03
C GLN A 139 -22.86 -8.31 16.08
N SER A 140 -23.09 -9.13 17.12
CA SER A 140 -22.06 -9.39 18.14
C SER A 140 -20.77 -9.99 17.57
N VAL A 141 -20.87 -10.83 16.53
CA VAL A 141 -19.71 -11.43 15.86
C VAL A 141 -18.99 -10.40 15.00
N ILE A 142 -19.74 -9.53 14.33
CA ILE A 142 -19.20 -8.44 13.50
C ILE A 142 -18.48 -7.43 14.37
N ASP A 143 -19.12 -6.96 15.45
CA ASP A 143 -18.50 -6.05 16.43
C ASP A 143 -17.24 -6.66 17.03
N GLY A 144 -17.23 -7.98 17.23
CA GLY A 144 -16.08 -8.76 17.67
C GLY A 144 -14.95 -8.85 16.63
N ALA A 145 -15.18 -8.56 15.35
CA ALA A 145 -14.16 -8.57 14.31
C ALA A 145 -13.43 -7.23 14.17
N PHE A 146 -14.01 -6.14 14.65
CA PHE A 146 -13.38 -4.81 14.61
C PHE A 146 -12.56 -4.54 15.89
N ASP A 147 -11.58 -3.66 15.74
CA ASP A 147 -10.90 -3.01 16.87
C ASP A 147 -11.76 -1.82 17.35
N HIS A 148 -11.66 -1.47 18.63
CA HIS A 148 -12.43 -0.37 19.22
C HIS A 148 -11.52 0.74 19.73
N GLY A 149 -11.98 1.99 19.64
CA GLY A 149 -11.20 3.15 20.08
C GLY A 149 -9.92 3.35 19.25
N THR A 150 -8.77 3.32 19.92
CA THR A 150 -7.45 3.53 19.29
C THR A 150 -6.67 2.22 19.06
N GLU A 151 -7.29 1.06 19.28
CA GLU A 151 -6.65 -0.23 19.04
C GLU A 151 -6.42 -0.47 17.55
N LYS A 152 -5.31 -1.15 17.22
CA LYS A 152 -4.92 -1.56 15.87
C LYS A 152 -4.42 -3.00 15.85
N VAL A 153 -5.14 -3.91 16.50
CA VAL A 153 -4.73 -5.31 16.64
C VAL A 153 -5.24 -6.14 15.46
N LYS A 154 -6.55 -6.07 15.16
CA LYS A 154 -7.19 -6.81 14.08
C LYS A 154 -7.06 -6.09 12.73
N ASN A 155 -7.10 -4.75 12.74
CA ASN A 155 -7.09 -3.90 11.55
C ASN A 155 -8.15 -4.31 10.50
N THR A 156 -9.30 -4.81 10.96
CA THR A 156 -10.39 -5.24 10.08
C THR A 156 -11.00 -4.04 9.38
N ARG A 157 -11.01 -4.06 8.05
CA ARG A 157 -11.56 -2.97 7.23
C ARG A 157 -13.01 -3.20 6.81
N ALA A 158 -13.38 -4.45 6.58
CA ALA A 158 -14.72 -4.87 6.23
C ALA A 158 -14.94 -6.32 6.64
N VAL A 159 -16.18 -6.64 6.98
CA VAL A 159 -16.68 -8.00 7.19
C VAL A 159 -17.92 -8.16 6.34
N ILE A 160 -18.07 -9.31 5.69
CA ILE A 160 -19.28 -9.68 4.97
C ILE A 160 -19.68 -11.06 5.50
N VAL A 161 -20.91 -11.18 5.99
CA VAL A 161 -21.47 -12.43 6.48
C VAL A 161 -22.43 -12.98 5.44
N VAL A 162 -22.17 -14.22 5.03
CA VAL A 162 -22.95 -14.89 4.00
C VAL A 162 -23.60 -16.14 4.57
N GLN A 163 -24.90 -16.29 4.35
CA GLN A 163 -25.65 -17.47 4.74
C GLN A 163 -26.55 -17.93 3.59
N HIS A 164 -26.42 -19.20 3.17
CA HIS A 164 -27.19 -19.80 2.08
C HIS A 164 -27.20 -18.96 0.79
N GLY A 165 -26.05 -18.38 0.42
CA GLY A 165 -25.92 -17.54 -0.78
C GLY A 165 -26.55 -16.15 -0.67
N LYS A 166 -26.97 -15.71 0.53
CA LYS A 166 -27.45 -14.35 0.78
C LYS A 166 -26.46 -13.60 1.66
N ILE A 167 -26.25 -12.33 1.37
CA ILE A 167 -25.48 -11.44 2.23
C ILE A 167 -26.41 -11.04 3.36
N ILE A 168 -26.00 -11.28 4.61
CA ILE A 168 -26.84 -11.04 5.79
C ILE A 168 -26.31 -9.97 6.72
N ALA A 169 -25.05 -9.58 6.56
CA ALA A 169 -24.43 -8.44 7.23
C ALA A 169 -23.12 -8.05 6.54
#